data_AF-A0A800A2Z7-F1
#
_entry.id   AF-A0A800A2Z7-F1
#
_cell.length_a   1.000
_cell.length_b   1.000
_cell.length_c   1.000
_cell.angle_alpha   90.00
_cell.angle_beta   90.00
_cell.angle_gamma   90.00
#
_symmetry.space_group_name_H-M   'P 1'
#
loop_
_entity.id
_entity.type
_entity.pdbx_description
1 polymer ?
#
loop_
_entity_poly.entity_id
_entity_poly.type
_entity_poly.pdbx_seq_one_letter_code
_entity_poly.pdbx_strand_id
1 'polypeptide(L)'
;MIDRSEIKEVLDGYELDKAIIGVLGSHSALDICRGAKEMGFRTLVVCQKGREKTYDRYYRTENSRGIVDQTIVLDKFSDITEARVLRQMRENNVIFIPHRSFEVYVGFDRIEDDFLLPLFGSRSMLRAEERDAERNQYYLMEKGGIPYPRIYKSPEKIDRLVLVKAPEAQRKYERAFFFASSPEEF
;
A
#
# COMPACT_ATOMS: atom_id res chain seq x y z
N MET A 1 -4.74 5.09 16.42
CA MET A 1 -5.34 4.52 15.21
C MET A 1 -6.70 5.14 15.03
N ILE A 2 -6.94 5.70 13.85
CA ILE A 2 -8.23 6.26 13.43
C ILE A 2 -9.33 5.23 13.67
N ASP A 3 -10.36 5.63 14.41
CA ASP A 3 -11.47 4.75 14.73
C ASP A 3 -12.39 4.55 13.50
N ARG A 4 -13.08 3.42 13.50
CA ARG A 4 -14.10 3.14 12.49
C ARG A 4 -15.23 4.18 12.51
N SER A 5 -15.57 4.76 13.68
CA SER A 5 -16.56 5.82 13.80
C SER A 5 -16.13 7.09 13.04
N GLU A 6 -14.87 7.47 13.12
CA GLU A 6 -14.34 8.64 12.40
C GLU A 6 -14.42 8.45 10.88
N ILE A 7 -14.11 7.26 10.38
CA ILE A 7 -14.28 6.93 8.95
C ILE A 7 -15.75 6.91 8.55
N LYS A 8 -16.64 6.47 9.44
CA LYS A 8 -18.08 6.51 9.20
C LYS A 8 -18.59 7.95 9.09
N GLU A 9 -18.14 8.85 9.97
CA GLU A 9 -18.48 10.28 9.89
C GLU A 9 -18.03 10.90 8.56
N VAL A 10 -16.85 10.51 8.05
CA VAL A 10 -16.39 10.95 6.72
C VAL A 10 -17.34 10.42 5.62
N LEU A 11 -17.72 9.14 5.67
CA LEU A 11 -18.62 8.53 4.69
C LEU A 11 -20.04 9.09 4.74
N ASP A 12 -20.54 9.47 5.92
CA ASP A 12 -21.86 10.07 6.08
C ASP A 12 -21.95 11.44 5.36
N GLY A 13 -20.81 12.10 5.13
CA GLY A 13 -20.70 13.32 4.33
C GLY A 13 -20.49 13.10 2.82
N TYR A 14 -20.38 11.85 2.35
CA TYR A 14 -20.10 11.56 0.94
C TYR A 14 -21.36 11.42 0.09
N GLU A 15 -21.30 11.95 -1.13
CA GLU A 15 -22.22 11.59 -2.22
C GLU A 15 -21.69 10.32 -2.92
N LEU A 16 -22.09 9.14 -2.42
CA LEU A 16 -21.53 7.85 -2.85
C LEU A 16 -21.79 7.49 -4.32
N ASP A 17 -22.83 8.06 -4.94
CA ASP A 17 -23.10 7.96 -6.38
C ASP A 17 -22.03 8.68 -7.24
N LYS A 18 -21.30 9.61 -6.63
CA LYS A 18 -20.19 10.35 -7.24
C LYS A 18 -18.82 9.91 -6.72
N ALA A 19 -18.75 8.77 -6.02
CA ALA A 19 -17.51 8.27 -5.44
C ALA A 19 -16.41 8.14 -6.50
N ILE A 20 -15.19 8.50 -6.10
CA ILE A 20 -13.99 8.37 -6.94
C ILE A 20 -13.12 7.29 -6.34
N ILE A 21 -12.60 6.39 -7.17
CA ILE A 21 -11.59 5.43 -6.75
C ILE A 21 -10.21 6.12 -6.77
N GLY A 22 -9.66 6.30 -5.57
CA GLY A 22 -8.34 6.89 -5.35
C GLY A 22 -7.25 5.83 -5.21
N VAL A 23 -6.07 6.09 -5.74
CA VAL A 23 -4.91 5.20 -5.57
C VAL A 23 -3.59 5.99 -5.62
N LEU A 24 -2.53 5.49 -4.99
CA LEU A 24 -1.19 6.06 -5.14
C LEU A 24 -0.62 5.67 -6.51
N GLY A 25 0.10 6.56 -7.19
CA GLY A 25 0.67 6.35 -8.53
C GLY A 25 1.89 5.40 -8.56
N SER A 26 1.70 4.14 -8.17
CA SER A 26 2.74 3.09 -8.19
C SER A 26 2.10 1.69 -8.22
N HIS A 27 2.92 0.63 -8.17
CA HIS A 27 2.50 -0.76 -8.04
C HIS A 27 1.43 -1.18 -9.06
N SER A 28 0.17 -1.23 -8.64
CA SER A 28 -0.99 -1.72 -9.40
C SER A 28 -2.00 -0.61 -9.73
N ALA A 29 -1.57 0.65 -9.69
CA ALA A 29 -2.45 1.80 -9.89
C ALA A 29 -3.20 1.79 -11.23
N LEU A 30 -2.55 1.36 -12.32
CA LEU A 30 -3.19 1.29 -13.64
C LEU A 30 -4.27 0.20 -13.69
N ASP A 31 -4.01 -0.99 -13.12
CA ASP A 31 -5.00 -2.06 -13.06
C ASP A 31 -6.20 -1.67 -12.21
N ILE A 32 -5.95 -1.02 -11.06
CA ILE A 32 -6.99 -0.47 -10.19
C ILE A 32 -7.83 0.57 -10.94
N CYS A 33 -7.16 1.51 -11.64
CA CYS A 33 -7.85 2.54 -12.42
C CYS A 33 -8.70 1.93 -13.54
N ARG A 34 -8.16 0.95 -14.26
CA ARG A 34 -8.88 0.24 -15.31
C ARG A 34 -10.12 -0.47 -14.75
N GLY A 35 -9.98 -1.23 -13.68
CA GLY A 35 -11.11 -1.92 -13.04
C GLY A 35 -12.17 -0.93 -12.55
N ALA A 36 -11.76 0.19 -11.95
CA ALA A 36 -12.68 1.26 -11.54
C ALA A 36 -13.46 1.84 -12.73
N LYS A 37 -12.79 2.09 -13.87
CA LYS A 37 -13.44 2.55 -15.10
C LYS A 37 -14.44 1.54 -15.67
N GLU A 38 -14.09 0.26 -15.69
CA GLU A 38 -14.97 -0.82 -16.15
C GLU A 38 -16.24 -0.92 -15.29
N MET A 39 -16.14 -0.54 -14.01
CA MET A 39 -17.26 -0.47 -13.07
C MET A 39 -17.99 0.89 -13.08
N GLY A 40 -17.61 1.83 -13.96
CA GLY A 40 -18.25 3.13 -14.11
C GLY A 40 -17.80 4.22 -13.13
N PHE A 41 -16.79 3.96 -12.30
CA PHE A 41 -16.25 4.96 -11.38
C PHE A 41 -15.28 5.92 -12.08
N ARG A 42 -15.18 7.13 -11.55
CA ARG A 42 -14.06 8.03 -11.85
C ARG A 42 -12.82 7.60 -11.07
N THR A 43 -11.65 7.99 -11.57
CA THR A 43 -10.36 7.63 -10.96
C THR A 43 -9.51 8.84 -10.60
N LEU A 44 -8.83 8.76 -9.45
CA LEU A 44 -7.86 9.76 -9.01
C LEU A 44 -6.55 9.07 -8.63
N VAL A 45 -5.44 9.54 -9.20
CA VAL A 45 -4.11 9.02 -8.88
C VAL A 45 -3.28 10.07 -8.15
N VAL A 46 -2.81 9.75 -6.95
CA VAL A 46 -1.86 10.59 -6.22
C VAL A 46 -0.44 10.26 -6.67
N CYS A 47 0.19 11.18 -7.38
CA CYS A 47 1.52 11.05 -7.96
C CYS A 47 2.58 11.78 -7.12
N GLN A 48 3.84 11.40 -7.33
CA GLN A 48 5.00 12.16 -6.86
C GLN A 48 5.68 12.84 -8.05
N LYS A 49 6.18 14.07 -7.87
CA LYS A 49 6.97 14.78 -8.89
C LYS A 49 8.12 13.91 -9.41
N GLY A 50 8.28 13.90 -10.73
CA GLY A 50 9.21 13.04 -11.47
C GLY A 50 8.66 11.64 -11.79
N ARG A 51 7.49 11.25 -11.26
CA ARG A 51 6.86 9.93 -11.44
C ARG A 51 5.41 10.02 -11.96
N GLU A 52 4.92 11.23 -12.23
CA GLU A 52 3.54 11.51 -12.60
C GLU A 52 3.21 11.25 -14.07
N LYS A 53 4.19 11.34 -14.99
CA LYS A 53 3.94 11.31 -16.45
C LYS A 53 3.12 10.11 -16.93
N THR A 54 3.32 8.94 -16.32
CA THR A 54 2.50 7.75 -16.61
C THR A 54 1.01 8.05 -16.47
N TYR A 55 0.62 8.65 -15.35
CA TYR A 55 -0.78 8.87 -14.98
C TYR A 55 -1.32 10.20 -15.53
N ASP A 56 -0.51 11.26 -15.46
CA ASP A 56 -0.92 12.62 -15.79
C ASP A 56 -0.85 12.95 -17.29
N ARG A 57 -0.19 12.09 -18.08
CA ARG A 57 -0.08 12.27 -19.53
C ARG A 57 -0.48 11.03 -20.31
N TYR A 58 0.19 9.90 -20.08
CA TYR A 58 0.05 8.74 -20.97
C TYR A 58 -1.27 7.97 -20.78
N TYR A 59 -1.75 7.89 -19.53
CA TYR A 59 -3.01 7.21 -19.18
C TYR A 59 -4.12 8.16 -18.76
N ARG A 60 -3.91 9.47 -18.91
CA ARG A 60 -4.91 10.50 -18.60
C ARG A 60 -6.13 10.33 -19.50
N THR A 61 -7.31 10.54 -18.93
CA THR A 61 -8.57 10.42 -19.66
C THR A 61 -8.78 11.64 -20.55
N GLU A 62 -8.80 11.43 -21.87
CA GLU A 62 -9.11 12.43 -22.89
C GLU A 62 -10.06 11.83 -23.93
N ASN A 63 -11.18 12.52 -24.23
CA ASN A 63 -12.14 12.12 -25.26
C ASN A 63 -12.56 10.63 -25.19
N SER A 64 -12.80 10.12 -23.96
CA SER A 64 -13.17 8.73 -23.64
C SER A 64 -12.06 7.68 -23.78
N ARG A 65 -10.80 8.09 -23.95
CA ARG A 65 -9.62 7.20 -23.91
C ARG A 65 -8.79 7.48 -22.67
N GLY A 66 -8.19 6.45 -22.09
CA GLY A 66 -7.42 6.57 -20.84
C GLY A 66 -8.21 6.07 -19.64
N ILE A 67 -7.51 5.95 -18.50
CA ILE A 67 -8.05 5.34 -17.29
C ILE A 67 -7.83 6.20 -16.03
N VAL A 68 -7.16 7.34 -16.14
CA VAL A 68 -6.89 8.27 -15.03
C VAL A 68 -7.64 9.57 -15.27
N ASP A 69 -8.71 9.87 -14.52
CA ASP A 69 -9.46 11.13 -14.70
C ASP A 69 -8.75 12.33 -14.07
N GLN A 70 -8.17 12.11 -12.89
CA GLN A 70 -7.58 13.16 -12.08
C GLN A 70 -6.25 12.73 -11.50
N THR A 71 -5.38 13.69 -11.28
CA THR A 71 -4.10 13.50 -10.61
C THR A 71 -3.92 14.53 -9.51
N ILE A 72 -3.28 14.14 -8.40
CA ILE A 72 -2.75 15.05 -7.40
C ILE A 72 -1.23 14.83 -7.38
N VAL A 73 -0.45 15.84 -7.73
CA VAL A 73 1.02 15.71 -7.79
C VAL A 73 1.64 16.32 -6.53
N LEU A 74 2.32 15.48 -5.75
CA LEU A 74 2.99 15.82 -4.49
C LEU A 74 4.50 15.88 -4.65
N ASP A 75 5.19 16.56 -3.74
CA ASP A 75 6.66 16.55 -3.68
C ASP A 75 7.18 15.18 -3.22
N LYS A 76 6.55 14.59 -2.20
CA LYS A 76 6.78 13.21 -1.77
C LYS A 76 5.45 12.48 -1.61
N PHE A 77 5.44 11.17 -1.87
CA PHE A 77 4.26 10.35 -1.62
C PHE A 77 3.79 10.38 -0.16
N SER A 78 4.73 10.55 0.78
CA SER A 78 4.43 10.72 2.21
C SER A 78 3.55 11.93 2.51
N ASP A 79 3.46 12.91 1.62
CA ASP A 79 2.71 14.14 1.82
C ASP A 79 1.20 13.93 1.57
N ILE A 80 0.80 12.72 1.18
CA ILE A 80 -0.62 12.36 0.97
C ILE A 80 -1.46 12.47 2.25
N THR A 81 -0.83 12.41 3.43
CA THR A 81 -1.49 12.57 4.73
C THR A 81 -1.60 14.04 5.15
N GLU A 82 -1.14 15.00 4.33
CA GLU A 82 -1.32 16.42 4.63
C GLU A 82 -2.81 16.80 4.66
N ALA A 83 -3.19 17.64 5.63
CA ALA A 83 -4.58 18.04 5.83
C ALA A 83 -5.24 18.65 4.57
N ARG A 84 -4.47 19.38 3.75
CA ARG A 84 -4.94 19.94 2.47
C ARG A 84 -5.29 18.83 1.47
N VAL A 85 -4.44 17.82 1.36
CA VAL A 85 -4.56 16.71 0.40
C VAL A 85 -5.72 15.79 0.82
N LEU A 86 -5.81 15.45 2.11
CA LEU A 86 -6.93 14.67 2.66
C LEU A 86 -8.26 15.40 2.53
N ARG A 87 -8.30 16.73 2.76
CA ARG A 87 -9.51 17.53 2.56
C ARG A 87 -9.96 17.50 1.10
N GLN A 88 -9.04 17.77 0.17
CA GLN A 88 -9.34 17.72 -1.26
C GLN A 88 -9.92 16.36 -1.69
N MET A 89 -9.35 15.25 -1.22
CA MET A 89 -9.86 13.91 -1.53
C MET A 89 -11.23 13.63 -0.88
N ARG A 90 -11.47 14.08 0.36
CA ARG A 90 -12.78 13.94 1.03
C ARG A 90 -13.88 14.71 0.32
N GLU A 91 -13.61 15.96 -0.07
CA GLU A 91 -14.54 16.80 -0.84
C GLU A 91 -14.87 16.19 -2.22
N ASN A 92 -14.02 15.29 -2.73
CA ASN A 92 -14.22 14.57 -3.97
C ASN A 92 -14.80 13.16 -3.79
N ASN A 93 -15.28 12.81 -2.58
CA ASN A 93 -15.86 11.49 -2.28
C ASN A 93 -14.89 10.33 -2.59
N VAL A 94 -13.59 10.53 -2.34
CA VAL A 94 -12.58 9.51 -2.68
C VAL A 94 -12.65 8.33 -1.70
N ILE A 95 -12.80 7.13 -2.25
CA ILE A 95 -12.55 5.85 -1.58
C ILE A 95 -11.19 5.35 -2.08
N PHE A 96 -10.25 5.17 -1.16
CA PHE A 96 -8.86 4.91 -1.52
C PHE A 96 -8.55 3.41 -1.46
N ILE A 97 -7.91 2.88 -2.50
CA ILE A 97 -7.53 1.48 -2.60
C ILE A 97 -6.03 1.34 -2.25
N PRO A 98 -5.69 0.73 -1.10
CA PRO A 98 -4.29 0.55 -0.71
C PRO A 98 -3.61 -0.55 -1.54
N HIS A 99 -2.29 -0.46 -1.65
CA HIS A 99 -1.42 -1.48 -2.21
C HIS A 99 -0.01 -1.33 -1.62
N ARG A 100 0.91 -2.26 -1.92
CA ARG A 100 2.22 -2.31 -1.26
C ARG A 100 3.02 -0.99 -1.30
N SER A 101 3.09 -0.30 -2.44
CA SER A 101 3.82 0.97 -2.51
C SER A 101 3.23 2.08 -1.62
N PHE A 102 1.92 2.06 -1.33
CA PHE A 102 1.30 3.00 -0.40
C PHE A 102 1.82 2.79 1.02
N GLU A 103 1.85 1.54 1.48
CA GLU A 103 2.44 1.18 2.78
C GLU A 103 3.91 1.59 2.88
N VAL A 104 4.71 1.27 1.86
CA VAL A 104 6.16 1.52 1.88
C VAL A 104 6.50 3.01 1.85
N TYR A 105 5.79 3.81 1.04
CA TYR A 105 6.13 5.23 0.89
C TYR A 105 5.48 6.15 1.93
N VAL A 106 4.34 5.75 2.50
CA VAL A 106 3.60 6.56 3.49
C VAL A 106 3.95 6.13 4.92
N GLY A 107 4.13 4.83 5.13
CA GLY A 107 4.41 4.23 6.44
C GLY A 107 3.14 3.87 7.21
N PHE A 108 3.16 2.73 7.91
CA PHE A 108 2.01 2.18 8.62
C PHE A 108 1.42 3.13 9.67
N ASP A 109 2.26 3.81 10.45
CA ASP A 109 1.79 4.71 11.51
C ASP A 109 0.96 5.86 10.92
N ARG A 110 1.45 6.50 9.86
CA ARG A 110 0.71 7.59 9.18
C ARG A 110 -0.55 7.08 8.50
N ILE A 111 -0.52 5.87 7.96
CA ILE A 111 -1.72 5.23 7.40
C ILE A 111 -2.73 4.94 8.51
N GLU A 112 -2.31 4.48 9.69
CA GLU A 112 -3.22 4.13 10.77
C GLU A 112 -3.76 5.34 11.53
N ASP A 113 -2.96 6.39 11.67
CA ASP A 113 -3.24 7.52 12.56
C ASP A 113 -3.57 8.83 11.83
N ASP A 114 -3.02 9.08 10.64
CA ASP A 114 -3.15 10.38 9.96
C ASP A 114 -4.05 10.33 8.71
N PHE A 115 -4.15 9.17 8.03
CA PHE A 115 -4.81 9.05 6.72
C PHE A 115 -6.34 8.96 6.82
N LEU A 116 -7.00 10.05 7.25
CA LEU A 116 -8.45 10.13 7.47
C LEU A 116 -9.25 10.16 6.15
N LEU A 117 -9.21 9.06 5.42
CA LEU A 117 -9.97 8.74 4.22
C LEU A 117 -10.50 7.30 4.28
N PRO A 118 -11.66 7.00 3.69
CA PRO A 118 -12.13 5.63 3.57
C PRO A 118 -11.12 4.77 2.79
N LEU A 119 -10.64 3.69 3.42
CA LEU A 119 -9.78 2.69 2.79
C LEU A 119 -10.62 1.46 2.42
N PHE A 120 -10.48 0.97 1.20
CA PHE A 120 -11.04 -0.32 0.84
C PHE A 120 -10.25 -1.45 1.52
N GLY A 121 -10.93 -2.28 2.31
CA GLY A 121 -10.33 -3.35 3.10
C GLY A 121 -10.21 -3.03 4.59
N SER A 122 -9.25 -3.64 5.26
CA SER A 122 -9.01 -3.43 6.70
C SER A 122 -7.72 -2.66 6.94
N ARG A 123 -7.85 -1.45 7.49
CA ARG A 123 -6.71 -0.57 7.83
C ARG A 123 -5.71 -1.25 8.77
N SER A 124 -6.21 -1.92 9.81
CA SER A 124 -5.38 -2.60 10.81
C SER A 124 -4.68 -3.85 10.29
N MET A 125 -5.21 -4.47 9.22
CA MET A 125 -4.59 -5.65 8.62
C MET A 125 -3.39 -5.32 7.74
N LEU A 126 -3.27 -4.07 7.25
CA LEU A 126 -2.10 -3.66 6.43
C LEU A 126 -0.79 -3.90 7.19
N ARG A 127 -0.75 -3.63 8.50
CA ARG A 127 0.43 -3.85 9.33
C ARG A 127 0.83 -5.32 9.46
N ALA A 128 -0.07 -6.27 9.18
CA ALA A 128 0.30 -7.68 9.13
C ALA A 128 1.32 -7.99 8.03
N GLU A 129 1.46 -7.13 7.02
CA GLU A 129 2.50 -7.22 6.00
C GLU A 129 3.86 -6.66 6.45
N GLU A 130 3.92 -5.99 7.61
CA GLU A 130 5.19 -5.58 8.21
C GLU A 130 5.89 -6.77 8.86
N ARG A 131 7.17 -6.93 8.56
CA ARG A 131 7.97 -8.12 8.90
C ARG A 131 8.20 -8.22 10.41
N ASP A 132 8.40 -7.07 11.05
CA ASP A 132 8.76 -7.00 12.48
C ASP A 132 7.53 -6.77 13.39
N ALA A 133 6.32 -6.72 12.81
CA ALA A 133 5.10 -6.61 13.60
C ALA A 133 4.82 -7.90 14.39
N GLU A 134 4.34 -7.76 15.63
CA GLU A 134 3.99 -8.90 16.50
C GLU A 134 2.96 -9.84 15.83
N ARG A 135 1.97 -9.25 15.15
CA ARG A 135 0.91 -9.97 14.43
C ARG A 135 1.11 -9.92 12.91
N ASN A 136 2.32 -10.20 12.47
CA ASN A 136 2.68 -10.25 11.04
C ASN A 136 2.09 -11.48 10.32
N GLN A 137 2.45 -11.65 9.05
CA GLN A 137 2.07 -12.78 8.22
C GLN A 137 2.35 -14.15 8.87
N TYR A 138 3.50 -14.36 9.52
CA TYR A 138 3.81 -15.65 10.16
C TYR A 138 2.90 -15.95 11.34
N TYR A 139 2.58 -14.94 12.15
CA TYR A 139 1.59 -15.08 13.21
C TYR A 139 0.23 -15.51 12.65
N LEU A 140 -0.22 -14.88 11.56
CA LEU A 140 -1.49 -15.24 10.91
C LEU A 140 -1.47 -16.66 10.33
N MET A 141 -0.36 -17.07 9.72
CA MET A 141 -0.19 -18.43 9.20
C MET A 141 -0.22 -19.47 10.32
N GLU A 142 0.44 -19.21 11.45
CA GLU A 142 0.40 -20.09 12.63
C GLU A 142 -1.02 -20.21 13.18
N LYS A 143 -1.73 -19.09 13.35
CA LYS A 143 -3.14 -19.10 13.82
C LYS A 143 -4.09 -19.77 12.83
N GLY A 144 -3.81 -19.67 11.53
CA GLY A 144 -4.58 -20.31 10.48
C GLY A 144 -4.23 -21.78 10.22
N GLY A 145 -3.21 -22.34 10.89
CA GLY A 145 -2.73 -23.69 10.62
C GLY A 145 -2.11 -23.87 9.23
N ILE A 146 -1.61 -22.78 8.62
CA ILE A 146 -1.00 -22.78 7.30
C ILE A 146 0.49 -23.10 7.46
N PRO A 147 1.02 -24.17 6.84
CA PRO A 147 2.43 -24.50 6.94
C PRO A 147 3.30 -23.43 6.25
N TYR A 148 4.44 -23.10 6.86
CA TYR A 148 5.48 -22.24 6.28
C TYR A 148 6.88 -22.83 6.52
N PRO A 149 7.90 -22.39 5.76
CA PRO A 149 9.26 -22.88 5.95
C PRO A 149 9.75 -22.68 7.38
N ARG A 150 10.45 -23.69 7.93
CA ARG A 150 11.03 -23.63 9.28
C ARG A 150 11.97 -22.44 9.39
N ILE A 151 11.76 -21.62 10.42
CA ILE A 151 12.61 -20.46 10.74
C ILE A 151 13.68 -20.89 11.73
N TYR A 152 14.95 -20.69 11.38
CA TYR A 152 16.08 -20.89 12.27
C TYR A 152 16.35 -19.58 13.01
N LYS A 153 16.37 -19.64 14.35
CA LYS A 153 16.62 -18.45 15.19
C LYS A 153 18.08 -18.00 15.18
N SER A 154 19.00 -18.87 14.78
CA SER A 154 20.42 -18.57 14.71
C SER A 154 21.13 -19.50 13.71
N PRO A 155 22.26 -19.08 13.12
CA PRO A 155 23.01 -19.86 12.12
C PRO A 155 23.55 -21.20 12.64
N GLU A 156 23.89 -21.29 13.93
CA GLU A 156 24.45 -22.49 14.55
C GLU A 156 23.47 -23.67 14.57
N LYS A 157 22.19 -23.40 14.29
CA LYS A 157 21.13 -24.42 14.22
C LYS A 157 20.89 -24.96 12.81
N ILE A 158 21.57 -24.42 11.80
CA ILE A 158 21.41 -24.86 10.41
C ILE A 158 21.80 -26.34 10.32
N ASP A 159 20.84 -27.18 9.92
CA ASP A 159 20.97 -28.65 9.81
C ASP A 159 20.68 -29.18 8.40
N ARG A 160 20.45 -28.27 7.43
CA ARG A 160 20.07 -28.55 6.03
C ARG A 160 20.21 -27.28 5.18
N LEU A 161 20.02 -27.41 3.87
CA LEU A 161 19.93 -26.28 2.94
C LEU A 161 18.85 -25.27 3.38
N VAL A 162 19.25 -24.02 3.61
CA VAL A 162 18.39 -22.88 3.95
C VAL A 162 18.55 -21.75 2.94
N LEU A 163 17.49 -20.95 2.78
CA LEU A 163 17.54 -19.65 2.11
C LEU A 163 17.73 -18.56 3.17
N VAL A 164 18.89 -17.92 3.18
CA VAL A 164 19.18 -16.77 4.05
C VAL A 164 18.66 -15.49 3.38
N LYS A 165 17.92 -14.70 4.16
CA LYS A 165 17.31 -13.44 3.73
C LYS A 165 17.98 -12.27 4.46
N ALA A 166 19.09 -11.77 3.92
CA ALA A 166 19.85 -10.68 4.53
C ALA A 166 19.29 -9.30 4.13
N PRO A 167 19.23 -8.32 5.06
CA PRO A 167 18.91 -6.93 4.69
C PRO A 167 19.91 -6.41 3.66
N GLU A 168 19.44 -5.71 2.63
CA GLU A 168 20.34 -5.05 1.68
C GLU A 168 20.98 -3.81 2.33
N ALA A 169 22.28 -3.59 2.11
CA ALA A 169 23.08 -2.60 2.82
C ALA A 169 22.65 -1.13 2.62
N GLN A 170 22.19 -0.79 1.43
CA GLN A 170 21.78 0.55 1.02
C GLN A 170 20.24 0.69 0.95
N ARG A 171 19.56 -0.29 0.34
CA ARG A 171 18.12 -0.35 0.13
C ARG A 171 17.46 -1.16 1.23
N LYS A 172 17.20 -0.52 2.37
CA LYS A 172 16.66 -1.17 3.58
C LYS A 172 15.37 -2.00 3.38
N TYR A 173 14.57 -1.71 2.35
CA TYR A 173 13.36 -2.47 2.02
C TYR A 173 13.64 -3.73 1.18
N GLU A 174 14.78 -3.79 0.49
CA GLU A 174 15.24 -4.93 -0.31
C GLU A 174 15.96 -5.97 0.54
N ARG A 175 16.12 -7.17 -0.02
CA ARG A 175 16.88 -8.26 0.59
C ARG A 175 17.88 -8.83 -0.39
N ALA A 176 19.06 -9.16 0.11
CA ALA A 176 19.97 -10.07 -0.53
C ALA A 176 19.64 -11.50 -0.11
N PHE A 177 19.90 -12.45 -1.00
CA PHE A 177 19.61 -13.86 -0.79
C PHE A 177 20.85 -14.68 -1.06
N PHE A 178 21.12 -15.63 -0.17
CA PHE A 178 22.14 -16.65 -0.39
C PHE A 178 21.69 -17.96 0.25
N PHE A 179 22.37 -19.04 -0.12
CA PHE A 179 22.12 -20.37 0.42
C PHE A 179 23.21 -20.73 1.42
N ALA A 180 22.85 -21.49 2.44
CA ALA A 180 23.78 -22.14 3.35
C ALA A 180 23.22 -23.51 3.71
N SER A 181 24.09 -24.50 3.87
CA SER A 181 23.71 -25.89 4.19
C SER A 181 24.25 -26.35 5.54
N SER A 182 25.15 -25.57 6.15
CA SER A 182 25.69 -25.80 7.49
C SER A 182 26.03 -24.46 8.17
N PRO A 183 26.31 -24.45 9.49
CA PRO A 183 26.75 -23.25 10.19
C PRO A 183 28.04 -22.62 9.63
N GLU A 184 28.94 -23.42 9.06
CA GLU A 184 30.22 -22.96 8.51
C GLU A 184 30.09 -22.27 7.13
N GLU A 185 29.04 -22.60 6.37
CA GLU A 185 28.75 -21.96 5.09
C GLU A 185 28.07 -20.59 5.26
N PHE A 186 27.49 -20.33 6.44
CA PHE A 186 26.86 -19.06 6.80
C PHE A 186 27.89 -18.00 7.20
#